data_AF-A0A851D698-F1
#
_entry.id   AF-A0A851D698-F1
#
_cell.length_a   1.000
_cell.length_b   1.000
_cell.length_c   1.000
_cell.angle_alpha   90.00
_cell.angle_beta   90.00
_cell.angle_gamma   90.00
#
_symmetry.space_group_name_H-M   'P 1'
#
loop_
_entity.id
_entity.type
_entity.pdbx_description
1 polymer ?
#
loop_
_entity_poly.entity_id
_entity_poly.type
_entity_poly.pdbx_seq_one_letter_code
_entity_poly.pdbx_strand_id
1 'polypeptide(L)'
;EDLDSLDLRGSRAQFFISNATQEDTNAYSCHYLSGHTVLACSETLGVMVQAFNLPIPVLSILPGQEVAAGAYVILPCTVTHSSIGCFLYLEDQVKTLNLLSKQQDDFNVSSVPEGNRGHYSCQCFTKGALFEWSAVSKTLDLVVR
;
A
#
# COMPACT_ATOMS: atom_id res chain seq x y z
N GLU A 1 -0.95 -35.32 34.32
CA GLU A 1 -2.15 -35.66 33.54
C GLU A 1 -2.76 -34.35 33.08
N ASP A 2 -2.74 -33.94 31.83
CA ASP A 2 -2.16 -34.50 30.63
C ASP A 2 -1.72 -33.28 29.81
N LEU A 3 -0.49 -33.32 29.31
CA LEU A 3 0.10 -32.23 28.54
C LEU A 3 -0.39 -32.44 27.10
N ASP A 4 -1.69 -32.24 26.89
CA ASP A 4 -2.33 -32.61 25.64
C ASP A 4 -2.04 -31.54 24.57
N SER A 5 -0.96 -31.84 23.85
CA SER A 5 -0.67 -31.46 22.47
C SER A 5 -1.38 -30.20 21.95
N LEU A 6 -0.75 -29.05 22.16
CA LEU A 6 -0.91 -27.89 21.28
C LEU A 6 -0.37 -28.27 19.88
N ASP A 7 -1.19 -28.93 19.07
CA ASP A 7 -0.96 -29.00 17.63
C ASP A 7 -1.24 -27.61 17.04
N LEU A 8 -0.23 -26.74 17.13
CA LEU A 8 -0.21 -25.38 16.56
C LEU A 8 -0.11 -25.41 15.03
N ARG A 9 -0.93 -26.23 14.37
CA ARG A 9 -1.08 -26.22 12.91
C ARG A 9 -2.36 -25.48 12.51
N GLY A 10 -2.24 -24.16 12.50
CA GLY A 10 -3.03 -23.29 11.62
C GLY A 10 -4.30 -22.67 12.22
N SER A 11 -4.19 -21.81 13.23
CA SER A 11 -5.32 -20.98 13.67
C SER A 11 -5.41 -19.66 12.88
N ARG A 12 -5.40 -19.72 11.54
CA ARG A 12 -5.66 -18.56 10.69
C ARG A 12 -7.15 -18.52 10.34
N ALA A 13 -7.87 -17.55 10.90
CA ALA A 13 -9.20 -17.20 10.44
C ALA A 13 -9.10 -16.16 9.31
N GLN A 14 -10.00 -16.27 8.33
CA GLN A 14 -10.14 -15.28 7.25
C GLN A 14 -11.57 -14.79 7.22
N PHE A 15 -11.73 -13.47 7.13
CA PHE A 15 -13.03 -12.80 7.05
C PHE A 15 -13.07 -12.01 5.75
N PHE A 16 -14.15 -12.13 4.98
CA PHE A 16 -14.30 -11.48 3.68
C PHE A 16 -15.44 -10.47 3.76
N ILE A 17 -15.16 -9.21 3.41
CA ILE A 17 -16.19 -8.20 3.14
C ILE A 17 -16.42 -8.20 1.64
N SER A 18 -17.54 -8.76 1.20
CA SER A 18 -17.90 -8.82 -0.21
C SER A 18 -18.61 -7.54 -0.60
N ASN A 19 -18.19 -6.93 -1.71
CA ASN A 19 -18.77 -5.68 -2.23
C ASN A 19 -18.79 -4.55 -1.18
N ALA A 20 -17.60 -4.24 -0.66
CA ALA A 20 -17.42 -3.26 0.41
C ALA A 20 -17.99 -1.89 0.03
N THR A 21 -18.66 -1.27 0.99
CA THR A 21 -19.30 0.03 0.86
C THR A 21 -18.69 1.02 1.85
N GLN A 22 -19.08 2.30 1.76
CA GLN A 22 -18.62 3.30 2.71
C GLN A 22 -19.00 2.96 4.17
N GLU A 23 -20.08 2.19 4.39
CA GLU A 23 -20.53 1.75 5.72
C GLU A 23 -19.56 0.76 6.39
N ASP A 24 -18.73 0.07 5.60
CA ASP A 24 -17.67 -0.83 6.10
C ASP A 24 -16.43 -0.05 6.56
N THR A 25 -16.42 1.28 6.43
CA THR A 25 -15.34 2.13 6.97
C THR A 25 -15.44 2.17 8.49
N ASN A 26 -14.62 1.38 9.17
CA ASN A 26 -14.63 1.28 10.62
C ASN A 26 -13.30 0.77 11.19
N ALA A 27 -13.20 0.74 12.51
CA ALA A 27 -12.07 0.20 13.24
C ALA A 27 -12.35 -1.29 13.58
N TYR A 28 -11.52 -2.19 13.08
CA TYR A 28 -11.67 -3.64 13.24
C TYR A 28 -10.65 -4.18 14.24
N SER A 29 -11.05 -5.13 15.09
CA SER A 29 -10.14 -5.86 15.98
C SER A 29 -10.45 -7.35 15.93
N CYS A 30 -9.42 -8.19 16.03
CA CYS A 30 -9.55 -9.64 16.04
C CYS A 30 -9.57 -10.15 17.47
N HIS A 31 -10.51 -11.04 17.79
CA HIS A 31 -10.69 -11.61 19.12
C HIS A 31 -10.48 -13.12 19.05
N TYR A 32 -9.57 -13.65 19.86
CA TYR A 32 -9.34 -15.08 20.00
C TYR A 32 -10.21 -15.64 21.12
N LEU A 33 -11.09 -16.57 20.77
CA LEU A 33 -12.09 -17.14 21.68
C LEU A 33 -11.76 -18.60 22.01
N SER A 34 -12.03 -18.99 23.26
CA SER A 34 -12.16 -20.40 23.66
C SER A 34 -13.51 -20.57 24.35
N GLY A 35 -14.44 -21.27 23.69
CA GLY A 35 -15.85 -21.28 24.09
C GLY A 35 -16.45 -19.87 24.07
N HIS A 36 -16.95 -19.41 25.22
CA HIS A 36 -17.51 -18.06 25.39
C HIS A 36 -16.51 -17.06 26.00
N THR A 37 -15.26 -17.47 26.21
CA THR A 37 -14.24 -16.64 26.86
C THR A 37 -13.30 -16.04 25.82
N VAL A 38 -13.12 -14.72 25.89
CA VAL A 38 -12.09 -14.01 25.11
C VAL A 38 -10.73 -14.24 25.78
N LEU A 39 -9.79 -14.81 25.04
CA LEU A 39 -8.44 -15.09 25.51
C LEU A 39 -7.44 -14.01 25.10
N ALA A 40 -7.63 -13.38 23.93
CA ALA A 40 -6.79 -12.31 23.44
C ALA A 40 -7.53 -11.40 22.44
N CYS A 41 -7.10 -10.15 22.35
CA CYS A 41 -7.56 -9.18 21.35
C CYS A 41 -6.34 -8.58 20.61
N SER A 42 -6.48 -8.35 19.31
CA SER A 42 -5.48 -7.61 18.53
C SER A 42 -5.57 -6.10 18.76
N GLU A 43 -4.54 -5.38 18.32
CA GLU A 43 -4.67 -3.95 18.06
C GLU A 43 -5.76 -3.68 17.02
N THR A 44 -6.35 -2.49 17.11
CA THR A 44 -7.41 -2.06 16.20
C THR A 44 -6.82 -1.56 14.89
N LEU A 45 -7.30 -2.10 13.78
CA LEU A 45 -6.97 -1.65 12.43
C LEU A 45 -8.09 -0.78 11.87
N GLY A 46 -7.76 0.45 11.46
CA GLY A 46 -8.69 1.30 10.71
C GLY A 46 -8.82 0.80 9.27
N VAL A 47 -10.03 0.45 8.86
CA VAL A 47 -10.38 0.11 7.49
C VAL A 47 -11.17 1.27 6.88
N MET A 48 -10.82 1.65 5.66
CA MET A 48 -11.45 2.76 4.95
C MET A 48 -11.81 2.31 3.54
N VAL A 49 -13.06 2.56 3.15
CA VAL A 49 -13.58 2.26 1.83
C VAL A 49 -13.88 3.58 1.13
N GLN A 50 -13.20 3.81 -0.01
CA GLN A 50 -13.37 5.01 -0.80
C GLN A 50 -13.69 4.67 -2.26
N ALA A 51 -14.48 5.52 -2.90
CA ALA A 51 -14.71 5.45 -4.33
C ALA A 51 -13.49 5.97 -5.10
N PHE A 52 -13.19 5.33 -6.24
CA PHE A 52 -12.14 5.78 -7.15
C PHE A 52 -12.74 6.65 -8.25
N ASN A 53 -12.74 7.96 -8.01
CA ASN A 53 -13.34 8.95 -8.92
C ASN A 53 -12.29 9.68 -9.77
N LEU A 54 -11.01 9.57 -9.43
CA LEU A 54 -9.93 10.25 -10.15
C LEU A 54 -9.39 9.38 -11.30
N PRO A 55 -8.83 10.00 -12.36
CA PRO A 55 -8.16 9.27 -13.43
C PRO A 55 -7.02 8.40 -12.88
N ILE A 56 -6.83 7.24 -13.49
CA ILE A 56 -5.74 6.32 -13.13
C ILE A 56 -4.40 6.99 -13.46
N PRO A 57 -3.47 7.09 -12.51
CA PRO A 57 -2.19 7.73 -12.75
C PRO A 57 -1.27 6.84 -13.60
N VAL A 58 -0.31 7.47 -14.25
CA VAL A 58 0.73 6.80 -15.04
C VAL A 58 2.05 6.89 -14.30
N LEU A 59 2.55 5.72 -13.88
CA LEU A 59 3.90 5.58 -13.34
C LEU A 59 4.90 5.45 -14.49
N SER A 60 6.04 6.13 -14.37
CA SER A 60 7.20 5.98 -15.26
C SER A 60 8.46 5.73 -14.45
N ILE A 61 9.49 5.16 -15.08
CA ILE A 61 10.81 4.97 -14.46
C ILE A 61 11.85 5.56 -15.41
N LEU A 62 12.60 6.56 -14.93
CA LEU A 62 13.66 7.23 -15.68
C LEU A 62 15.03 6.89 -15.07
N PRO A 63 16.06 6.55 -15.88
CA PRO A 63 16.05 6.54 -17.36
C PRO A 63 15.37 5.31 -17.99
N GLY A 64 15.07 4.28 -17.20
CA GLY A 64 14.40 3.07 -17.65
C GLY A 64 14.24 2.07 -16.50
N GLN A 65 13.58 0.95 -16.78
CA GLN A 65 13.29 -0.12 -15.81
C GLN A 65 14.53 -0.95 -15.44
N GLU A 66 15.62 -0.83 -16.19
CA GLU A 66 16.85 -1.58 -15.97
C GLU A 66 18.01 -0.61 -15.85
N VAL A 67 18.67 -0.61 -14.68
CA VAL A 67 19.73 0.34 -14.35
C VAL A 67 20.89 -0.36 -13.68
N ALA A 68 22.09 0.24 -13.73
CA ALA A 68 23.24 -0.25 -12.98
C ALA A 68 23.08 0.06 -11.48
N ALA A 69 23.69 -0.76 -10.63
CA ALA A 69 23.78 -0.47 -9.19
C ALA A 69 24.32 0.95 -8.91
N GLY A 70 23.65 1.67 -8.00
CA GLY A 70 24.00 3.05 -7.65
C GLY A 70 23.49 4.12 -8.62
N ALA A 71 22.76 3.75 -9.68
CA ALA A 71 22.13 4.72 -10.57
C ALA A 71 21.06 5.57 -9.86
N TYR A 72 20.92 6.82 -10.32
CA TYR A 72 19.84 7.70 -9.88
C TYR A 72 18.58 7.41 -10.71
N VAL A 73 17.47 7.12 -10.02
CA VAL A 73 16.20 6.75 -10.65
C VAL A 73 15.12 7.73 -10.21
N ILE A 74 14.34 8.21 -11.17
CA ILE A 74 13.16 9.04 -10.91
C ILE A 74 11.93 8.20 -11.23
N LEU A 75 10.91 8.26 -10.37
CA LEU A 75 9.64 7.56 -10.56
C LEU A 75 8.47 8.56 -10.65
N PRO A 76 8.31 9.27 -11.79
CA PRO A 76 7.19 10.19 -11.97
C PRO A 76 5.87 9.44 -11.91
N CYS A 77 4.91 10.00 -11.16
CA CYS A 77 3.55 9.49 -11.10
C CYS A 77 2.62 10.63 -11.54
N THR A 78 2.17 10.59 -12.79
CA THR A 78 1.45 11.71 -13.40
C THR A 78 -0.04 11.43 -13.51
N VAL A 79 -0.85 12.47 -13.33
CA VAL A 79 -2.30 12.42 -13.48
C VAL A 79 -2.82 13.77 -13.95
N THR A 80 -3.81 13.78 -14.83
CA THR A 80 -4.34 15.00 -15.43
C THR A 80 -5.28 15.73 -14.47
N HIS A 81 -4.77 16.30 -13.37
CA HIS A 81 -5.57 17.08 -12.41
C HIS A 81 -4.71 18.01 -11.55
N SER A 82 -5.13 19.27 -11.40
CA SER A 82 -4.28 20.38 -10.95
C SER A 82 -4.04 20.49 -9.44
N SER A 83 -4.52 19.56 -8.61
CA SER A 83 -4.41 19.63 -7.13
C SER A 83 -4.40 18.25 -6.47
N ILE A 84 -3.44 17.43 -6.86
CA ILE A 84 -3.31 16.05 -6.42
C ILE A 84 -1.99 15.81 -5.68
N GLY A 85 -2.04 15.00 -4.63
CA GLY A 85 -0.85 14.31 -4.10
C GLY A 85 -0.89 12.84 -4.50
N CYS A 86 0.27 12.19 -4.57
CA CYS A 86 0.30 10.75 -4.82
C CYS A 86 1.17 10.02 -3.80
N PHE A 87 0.96 8.71 -3.74
CA PHE A 87 1.75 7.74 -3.01
C PHE A 87 2.46 6.85 -4.01
N LEU A 88 3.68 6.46 -3.68
CA LEU A 88 4.43 5.43 -4.37
C LEU A 88 4.50 4.19 -3.47
N TYR A 89 4.17 3.03 -4.03
CA TYR A 89 4.22 1.73 -3.35
C TYR A 89 5.35 0.90 -3.91
N LEU A 90 5.93 0.06 -3.06
CA LEU A 90 6.92 -0.97 -3.40
C LEU A 90 6.43 -2.29 -2.79
N GLU A 91 5.96 -3.25 -3.61
CA GLU A 91 5.23 -4.43 -3.08
C GLU A 91 6.08 -5.36 -2.20
N ASP A 92 7.40 -5.40 -2.38
CA ASP A 92 8.28 -6.30 -1.62
C ASP A 92 8.77 -5.75 -0.27
N GLN A 93 8.39 -4.53 0.07
CA GLN A 93 8.60 -3.98 1.41
C GLN A 93 7.30 -3.28 1.81
N VAL A 94 6.67 -3.72 2.90
CA VAL A 94 5.65 -2.93 3.63
C VAL A 94 6.31 -1.71 4.30
N LYS A 95 7.26 -1.08 3.61
CA LYS A 95 7.62 0.31 3.79
C LYS A 95 6.72 1.04 2.83
N THR A 96 5.58 1.49 3.35
CA THR A 96 4.99 2.73 2.89
C THR A 96 6.14 3.73 2.95
N LEU A 97 6.80 3.99 1.82
CA LEU A 97 7.80 5.03 1.72
C LEU A 97 7.02 6.29 2.02
N ASN A 98 7.08 6.72 3.28
CA ASN A 98 6.37 7.87 3.79
C ASN A 98 6.84 9.05 2.95
N LEU A 99 6.01 9.35 1.95
CA LEU A 99 5.74 10.64 1.37
C LEU A 99 6.95 11.57 1.39
N LEU A 100 7.72 11.53 0.31
CA LEU A 100 8.15 12.79 -0.27
C LEU A 100 6.89 13.48 -0.77
N SER A 101 6.20 14.18 0.13
CA SER A 101 5.23 15.21 -0.22
C SER A 101 6.01 16.35 -0.86
N LYS A 102 6.47 16.17 -2.09
CA LYS A 102 6.84 17.29 -2.92
C LYS A 102 5.57 17.77 -3.60
N GLN A 103 5.38 19.07 -3.55
CA GLN A 103 4.22 19.79 -4.05
C GLN A 103 4.15 19.82 -5.59
N GLN A 104 4.81 18.86 -6.25
CA GLN A 104 5.12 18.85 -7.67
C GLN A 104 5.10 17.39 -8.14
N ASP A 105 4.52 17.15 -9.30
CA ASP A 105 4.23 15.88 -10.03
C ASP A 105 5.29 14.75 -10.04
N ASP A 106 6.47 14.94 -9.44
CA ASP A 106 7.60 14.03 -9.53
C ASP A 106 8.06 13.54 -8.14
N PHE A 107 8.01 12.21 -7.93
CA PHE A 107 8.65 11.56 -6.78
C PHE A 107 10.12 11.28 -7.10
N ASN A 108 11.00 11.96 -6.39
CA ASN A 108 12.44 11.79 -6.55
C ASN A 108 12.97 10.79 -5.52
N VAL A 109 13.31 9.57 -5.94
CA VAL A 109 14.02 8.62 -5.08
C VAL A 109 15.52 8.81 -5.29
N SER A 110 16.20 9.46 -4.35
CA SER A 110 17.66 9.59 -4.41
C SER A 110 18.35 8.33 -3.89
N SER A 111 19.18 7.73 -4.75
CA SER A 111 20.02 6.56 -4.50
C SER A 111 19.24 5.24 -4.45
N VAL A 112 19.54 4.37 -5.42
CA VAL A 112 19.14 2.96 -5.49
C VAL A 112 20.28 2.11 -4.94
N PRO A 113 20.38 1.85 -3.62
CA PRO A 113 21.08 0.66 -3.17
C PRO A 113 20.32 -0.59 -3.66
N GLU A 114 20.94 -1.77 -3.67
CA GLU A 114 20.33 -3.05 -4.11
C GLU A 114 18.91 -3.30 -3.52
N GLY A 115 18.60 -2.71 -2.37
CA GLY A 115 17.28 -2.76 -1.72
C GLY A 115 16.14 -1.97 -2.40
N ASN A 116 16.41 -1.27 -3.51
CA ASN A 116 15.41 -0.53 -4.30
C ASN A 116 15.02 -1.28 -5.59
N ARG A 117 15.49 -2.53 -5.78
CA ARG A 117 14.87 -3.43 -6.75
C ARG A 117 13.44 -3.75 -6.28
N GLY A 118 12.49 -3.82 -7.20
CA GLY A 118 11.17 -4.37 -6.90
C GLY A 118 10.05 -3.83 -7.79
N HIS A 119 8.84 -4.11 -7.35
CA HIS A 119 7.59 -3.84 -8.05
C HIS A 119 7.00 -2.52 -7.55
N TYR A 120 7.04 -1.50 -8.40
CA TYR A 120 6.58 -0.14 -8.08
C TYR A 120 5.21 0.13 -8.67
N SER A 121 4.31 0.71 -7.88
CA SER A 121 3.03 1.26 -8.35
C SER A 121 2.75 2.59 -7.66
N CYS A 122 1.78 3.37 -8.13
CA CYS A 122 1.42 4.62 -7.50
C CYS A 122 -0.09 4.87 -7.48
N GLN A 123 -0.56 5.65 -6.52
CA GLN A 123 -1.97 6.03 -6.40
C GLN A 123 -2.06 7.49 -5.95
N CYS A 124 -3.01 8.22 -6.52
CA CYS A 124 -3.15 9.64 -6.36
C CYS A 124 -4.44 9.99 -5.61
N PHE A 125 -4.45 11.13 -4.94
CA PHE A 125 -5.58 11.63 -4.17
C PHE A 125 -5.68 13.16 -4.26
N THR A 126 -6.90 13.70 -4.15
CA THR A 126 -7.11 15.16 -4.08
C THR A 126 -6.76 15.71 -2.71
N LYS A 127 -6.06 16.84 -2.67
CA LYS A 127 -5.85 17.61 -1.45
C LYS A 127 -6.94 18.70 -1.38
N GLY A 128 -8.05 18.44 -0.70
CA GLY A 128 -9.18 19.37 -0.64
C GLY A 128 -10.35 18.90 0.22
N ALA A 129 -11.48 19.62 0.12
CA ALA A 129 -12.70 19.37 0.90
C ALA A 129 -13.38 18.01 0.57
N LEU A 130 -13.16 17.50 -0.65
CA LEU A 130 -13.55 16.16 -1.05
C LEU A 130 -12.27 15.37 -1.27
N PHE A 131 -11.96 14.48 -0.33
CA PHE A 131 -10.83 13.58 -0.41
C PHE A 131 -11.23 12.40 -1.28
N GLU A 132 -10.76 12.40 -2.53
CA GLU A 132 -11.03 11.37 -3.53
C GLU A 132 -9.74 10.65 -3.90
N TRP A 133 -9.86 9.41 -4.35
CA TRP A 133 -8.71 8.61 -4.79
C TRP A 133 -8.81 8.26 -6.28
N SER A 134 -7.65 8.03 -6.87
CA SER A 134 -7.53 7.27 -8.12
C SER A 134 -7.50 5.77 -7.82
N ALA A 135 -7.70 4.95 -8.85
CA ALA A 135 -7.21 3.57 -8.78
C ALA A 135 -5.66 3.55 -8.74
N VAL A 136 -5.10 2.40 -8.37
CA VAL A 136 -3.63 2.18 -8.43
C VAL A 136 -3.18 2.10 -9.89
N SER A 137 -2.02 2.67 -10.20
CA SER A 137 -1.41 2.60 -11.53
C SER A 137 -0.98 1.18 -11.88
N LYS A 138 -0.60 0.97 -13.14
CA LYS A 138 0.08 -0.25 -13.55
C LYS A 138 1.42 -0.37 -12.81
N THR A 139 1.68 -1.55 -12.26
CA THR A 139 2.97 -1.89 -11.64
C THR A 139 4.10 -1.96 -12.67
N LEU A 140 5.26 -1.38 -12.33
CA LEU A 140 6.49 -1.41 -13.11
C LEU A 140 7.63 -2.00 -12.29
N ASP A 141 8.46 -2.80 -12.94
CA ASP A 141 9.57 -3.50 -12.29
C ASP A 141 10.86 -2.70 -12.46
N LEU A 142 11.53 -2.38 -11.35
CA LEU A 142 12.88 -1.84 -11.39
C LEU A 142 13.87 -2.98 -11.14
N VAL A 143 14.71 -3.25 -12.14
CA VAL A 143 15.78 -4.25 -12.08
C VAL A 143 17.13 -3.54 -12.01
N VAL A 144 17.99 -4.04 -11.13
CA VAL A 144 19.36 -3.54 -10.95
C VAL A 144 20.33 -4.58 -11.49
N ARG A 145 21.25 -4.15 -12.35
CA ARG A 145 22.38 -4.94 -12.87
C ARG A 145 23.64 -4.77 -12.04
#